data_AF-A0A967LVK6-F1
#
_entry.id   AF-A0A967LVK6-F1
#
_cell.length_a   1.000
_cell.length_b   1.000
_cell.length_c   1.000
_cell.angle_alpha   90.00
_cell.angle_beta   90.00
_cell.angle_gamma   90.00
#
_symmetry.space_group_name_H-M   'P 1'
#
loop_
_entity.id
_entity.type
_entity.pdbx_description
1 polymer ?
#
loop_
_entity_poly.entity_id
_entity_poly.type
_entity_poly.pdbx_seq_one_letter_code
_entity_poly.pdbx_strand_id
1 'polypeptide(L)'
;MLPYLEMLLEKSFEVIPGESYNQYRQEAEEQMAKSYLFYEIPLIKEKPWQFIRDREYPLFARYLKAKGLDPHTAHGVVVAVFHTDRCYLLSGEDFLKIYHKMESLDSDAFLERVRQWLAV
;
A
#
# COMPACT_ATOMS: atom_id res chain seq x y z
N MET A 1 -19.31 -3.78 -3.47
CA MET A 1 -18.02 -3.13 -3.17
C MET A 1 -17.17 -3.23 -4.43
N LEU A 2 -16.18 -2.36 -4.63
CA LEU A 2 -15.35 -2.40 -5.85
C LEU A 2 -14.36 -3.58 -5.78
N PRO A 3 -14.07 -4.30 -6.89
CA PRO A 3 -13.25 -5.51 -6.84
C PRO A 3 -11.85 -5.32 -6.24
N TYR A 4 -11.20 -4.19 -6.55
CA TYR A 4 -9.88 -3.88 -5.98
C TYR A 4 -9.95 -3.61 -4.48
N LEU A 5 -11.06 -3.03 -4.01
CA LEU A 5 -11.25 -2.72 -2.60
C LEU A 5 -11.46 -4.02 -1.83
N GLU A 6 -12.33 -4.92 -2.32
CA GLU A 6 -12.49 -6.26 -1.74
C GLU A 6 -11.13 -6.97 -1.59
N MET A 7 -10.29 -6.93 -2.62
CA MET A 7 -8.95 -7.51 -2.56
C MET A 7 -8.02 -6.84 -1.53
N LEU A 8 -8.07 -5.51 -1.38
CA LEU A 8 -7.30 -4.80 -0.34
C LEU A 8 -7.74 -5.25 1.05
N LEU A 9 -9.04 -5.34 1.29
CA LEU A 9 -9.59 -5.72 2.59
C LEU A 9 -9.32 -7.21 2.90
N GLU A 10 -9.41 -8.10 1.91
CA GLU A 10 -9.09 -9.53 2.09
C GLU A 10 -7.61 -9.79 2.38
N LYS A 11 -6.72 -8.95 1.84
CA LYS A 11 -5.27 -9.08 2.02
C LYS A 11 -4.75 -8.39 3.29
N SER A 12 -5.60 -7.68 4.03
CA SER A 12 -5.17 -7.08 5.28
C SER A 12 -4.82 -8.16 6.30
N PHE A 13 -3.62 -8.10 6.86
CA PHE A 13 -3.23 -8.99 7.96
C PHE A 13 -3.86 -8.54 9.28
N GLU A 14 -4.28 -7.27 9.37
CA GLU A 14 -4.90 -6.71 10.56
C GLU A 14 -5.86 -5.57 10.19
N VAL A 15 -6.93 -5.45 10.98
CA VAL A 15 -7.96 -4.40 10.82
C VAL A 15 -8.19 -3.77 12.18
N ILE A 16 -7.97 -2.46 12.26
CA ILE A 16 -8.11 -1.68 13.51
C ILE A 16 -9.10 -0.53 13.33
N PRO A 17 -9.68 0.01 14.41
CA PRO A 17 -10.35 1.30 14.35
C PRO A 17 -9.40 2.38 13.82
N GLY A 18 -9.87 3.24 12.92
CA GLY A 18 -9.03 4.28 12.32
C GLY A 18 -8.46 5.25 13.37
N GLU A 19 -9.22 5.52 14.43
CA GLU A 19 -8.78 6.35 15.56
C GLU A 19 -7.63 5.74 16.38
N SER A 20 -7.50 4.42 16.36
CA SER A 20 -6.44 3.70 17.08
C SER A 20 -5.13 3.61 16.29
N TYR A 21 -5.10 4.04 15.02
CA TYR A 21 -3.94 3.89 14.14
C TYR A 21 -2.66 4.52 14.69
N ASN A 22 -2.75 5.73 15.23
CA ASN A 22 -1.56 6.44 15.74
C ASN A 22 -0.94 5.70 16.94
N GLN A 23 -1.78 5.17 17.83
CA GLN A 23 -1.33 4.36 18.96
C GLN A 23 -0.69 3.06 18.45
N TYR A 24 -1.35 2.37 17.53
CA TYR A 24 -0.82 1.15 16.91
C TYR A 24 0.56 1.38 16.29
N ARG A 25 0.71 2.47 15.52
CA ARG A 25 1.96 2.82 14.86
C ARG A 25 3.07 3.07 15.88
N GLN A 26 2.78 3.81 16.95
CA GLN A 26 3.76 4.06 18.02
C GLN A 26 4.20 2.76 18.69
N GLU A 27 3.25 1.89 19.05
CA GLU A 27 3.55 0.60 19.67
C GLU A 27 4.38 -0.31 18.75
N ALA A 28 4.08 -0.32 17.45
CA ALA A 28 4.83 -1.07 16.45
C ALA A 28 6.28 -0.54 16.29
N GLU A 29 6.45 0.79 16.29
CA GLU A 29 7.77 1.44 16.26
C GLU A 29 8.60 1.12 17.53
N GLU A 30 7.95 0.97 18.69
CA GLU A 30 8.61 0.65 19.97
C GLU A 30 8.99 -0.84 20.09
N GLN A 31 8.15 -1.76 19.61
CA GLN A 31 8.35 -3.20 19.76
C GLN A 31 9.35 -3.77 18.76
N MET A 32 9.42 -3.21 17.56
CA MET A 32 10.25 -3.73 16.48
C MET A 32 11.50 -2.85 16.37
N ALA A 33 12.64 -3.37 16.83
CA ALA A 33 13.95 -2.70 16.72
C ALA A 33 14.35 -2.35 15.25
N LYS A 34 13.55 -2.77 14.27
CA LYS A 34 13.49 -2.25 12.91
C LYS A 34 12.22 -1.40 12.75
N SER A 35 12.41 -0.11 12.46
CA SER A 35 11.37 0.80 11.99
C SER A 35 10.71 0.25 10.73
N TYR A 36 9.52 -0.34 10.85
CA TYR A 36 8.67 -0.58 9.67
C TYR A 36 8.29 0.75 9.05
N LEU A 37 8.35 0.83 7.73
CA LEU A 37 7.92 2.03 7.03
C LEU A 37 6.41 1.96 6.81
N PHE A 38 5.66 2.91 7.36
CA PHE A 38 4.23 3.02 7.10
C PHE A 38 3.97 3.94 5.89
N TYR A 39 3.01 3.55 5.05
CA TYR A 39 2.47 4.34 3.95
C TYR A 39 0.96 4.43 4.07
N GLU A 40 0.44 5.65 4.23
CA GLU A 40 -0.96 5.90 4.56
C GLU A 40 -1.76 6.28 3.31
N ILE A 41 -2.88 5.59 3.06
CA ILE A 41 -3.76 5.83 1.91
C ILE A 41 -5.17 6.20 2.40
N PRO A 42 -5.61 7.46 2.22
CA PRO A 42 -6.95 7.88 2.61
C PRO A 42 -8.00 7.50 1.55
N LEU A 43 -8.67 6.36 1.74
CA LEU A 43 -9.83 5.91 0.96
C LEU A 43 -11.15 6.10 1.74
N ILE A 44 -11.34 7.29 2.33
CA ILE A 44 -12.51 7.62 3.19
C ILE A 44 -13.84 7.40 2.47
N LYS A 45 -13.86 7.53 1.13
CA LYS A 45 -14.99 7.18 0.26
C LYS A 45 -14.52 6.20 -0.81
N GLU A 46 -15.41 5.32 -1.24
CA GLU A 46 -15.14 4.48 -2.40
C GLU A 46 -14.70 5.35 -3.59
N LYS A 47 -13.53 5.03 -4.15
CA LYS A 47 -12.97 5.65 -5.35
C LYS A 47 -12.87 4.59 -6.44
N PRO A 48 -12.95 4.95 -7.72
CA PRO A 48 -12.74 3.97 -8.78
C PRO A 48 -11.28 3.48 -8.77
N TRP A 49 -11.03 2.28 -9.31
CA TRP A 49 -9.69 1.68 -9.38
C TRP A 49 -8.63 2.63 -9.93
N GLN A 50 -8.99 3.41 -10.96
CA GLN A 50 -8.11 4.39 -11.60
C GLN A 50 -7.52 5.40 -10.61
N PHE A 51 -8.24 5.74 -9.54
CA PHE A 51 -7.71 6.62 -8.50
C PHE A 51 -6.48 6.01 -7.83
N ILE A 52 -6.59 4.77 -7.34
CA ILE A 52 -5.45 4.09 -6.71
C ILE A 52 -4.36 3.80 -7.75
N ARG A 53 -4.74 3.31 -8.93
CA ARG A 53 -3.83 2.91 -10.00
C ARG A 53 -2.95 4.06 -10.48
N ASP A 54 -3.54 5.21 -10.74
CA ASP A 54 -2.86 6.33 -11.40
C ASP A 54 -2.27 7.35 -10.40
N ARG A 55 -2.64 7.24 -9.12
CA ARG A 55 -2.15 8.15 -8.07
C ARG A 55 -1.35 7.42 -7.00
N GLU A 56 -1.96 6.49 -6.29
CA GLU A 56 -1.38 5.92 -5.07
C GLU A 56 -0.22 4.98 -5.38
N TYR A 57 -0.31 4.11 -6.40
CA TYR A 57 0.83 3.26 -6.79
C TYR A 57 2.05 4.03 -7.27
N PRO A 58 1.94 5.04 -8.16
CA PRO A 58 3.06 5.90 -8.51
C PRO A 58 3.66 6.65 -7.30
N LEU A 59 2.81 7.20 -6.43
CA LEU A 59 3.26 7.89 -5.22
C LEU A 59 3.97 6.94 -4.25
N PHE A 60 3.44 5.73 -4.09
CA PHE A 60 4.04 4.67 -3.29
C PHE A 60 5.43 4.29 -3.82
N ALA A 61 5.56 4.04 -5.12
CA ALA A 61 6.85 3.71 -5.72
C ALA A 61 7.91 4.82 -5.50
N ARG A 62 7.50 6.09 -5.66
CA ARG A 62 8.38 7.24 -5.38
C ARG A 62 8.73 7.37 -3.91
N TYR A 63 7.76 7.14 -3.02
CA TYR A 63 7.98 7.13 -1.58
C TYR A 63 9.01 6.07 -1.18
N LEU A 64 8.88 4.84 -1.68
CA LEU A 64 9.86 3.77 -1.43
C LEU A 64 11.26 4.15 -1.91
N LYS A 65 11.37 4.67 -3.14
CA LYS A 65 12.65 5.13 -3.69
C LYS A 65 13.27 6.23 -2.82
N ALA A 66 12.47 7.21 -2.37
CA ALA A 66 12.94 8.29 -1.49
C ALA A 66 13.40 7.80 -0.11
N LYS A 67 12.90 6.64 0.33
CA LYS A 67 13.27 5.99 1.59
C LYS A 67 14.39 4.95 1.42
N GLY A 68 14.96 4.81 0.22
CA GLY A 68 16.02 3.86 -0.07
C GLY A 68 15.57 2.40 -0.13
N LEU A 69 14.26 2.16 -0.26
CA LEU A 69 13.66 0.84 -0.40
C LEU A 69 13.43 0.51 -1.88
N ASP A 70 13.40 -0.78 -2.20
CA ASP A 70 13.14 -1.26 -3.56
C ASP A 70 11.65 -1.15 -3.91
N PRO A 71 11.27 -0.30 -4.90
CA PRO A 71 9.87 -0.11 -5.28
C PRO A 71 9.22 -1.32 -5.95
N HIS A 72 9.99 -2.33 -6.38
CA HIS A 72 9.46 -3.53 -7.03
C HIS A 72 9.01 -4.59 -6.03
N THR A 73 9.62 -4.60 -4.85
CA THR A 73 9.33 -5.59 -3.81
C THR A 73 8.54 -4.98 -2.66
N ALA A 74 8.76 -3.71 -2.33
CA ALA A 74 8.11 -3.04 -1.19
C ALA A 74 8.27 -3.79 0.16
N HIS A 75 9.38 -4.53 0.29
CA HIS A 75 9.64 -5.33 1.48
C HIS A 75 9.85 -4.46 2.73
N GLY A 76 9.27 -4.88 3.86
CA GLY A 76 9.39 -4.17 5.14
C GLY A 76 8.52 -2.92 5.25
N VAL A 77 7.49 -2.81 4.40
CA VAL A 77 6.57 -1.66 4.34
C VAL A 77 5.18 -2.13 4.72
N VAL A 78 4.50 -1.34 5.55
CA VAL A 78 3.08 -1.52 5.87
C VAL A 78 2.28 -0.45 5.15
N VAL A 79 1.31 -0.86 4.36
CA VAL A 79 0.33 0.03 3.74
C VAL A 79 -0.88 0.10 4.67
N ALA A 80 -1.24 1.30 5.08
CA ALA A 80 -2.38 1.58 5.95
C ALA A 80 -3.50 2.22 5.12
N VAL A 81 -4.54 1.44 4.79
CA VAL A 81 -5.67 1.88 4.00
C VAL A 81 -6.81 2.31 4.92
N PHE A 82 -7.12 3.60 4.93
CA PHE A 82 -8.23 4.14 5.71
C PHE A 82 -9.50 4.09 4.88
N HIS A 83 -10.47 3.31 5.31
CA HIS A 83 -11.77 3.19 4.66
C HIS A 83 -12.87 3.19 5.72
N THR A 84 -13.85 4.07 5.55
CA THR A 84 -14.88 4.40 6.56
C THR A 84 -14.28 4.75 7.93
N ASP A 85 -14.59 3.97 8.97
CA ASP A 85 -14.16 4.07 10.36
C ASP A 85 -12.95 3.16 10.67
N ARG A 86 -12.40 2.47 9.67
CA ARG A 86 -11.39 1.42 9.85
C ARG A 86 -10.09 1.75 9.13
N CYS A 87 -9.01 1.21 9.67
CA CYS A 87 -7.71 1.15 9.03
C CYS A 87 -7.36 -0.32 8.76
N TYR A 88 -7.10 -0.63 7.49
CA TYR A 88 -6.74 -1.96 7.01
C TYR A 88 -5.24 -1.98 6.76
N LEU A 89 -4.52 -2.84 7.47
CA LEU A 89 -3.07 -2.95 7.40
C LEU A 89 -2.72 -4.14 6.51
N LEU A 90 -1.96 -3.88 5.45
CA LEU A 90 -1.46 -4.90 4.54
C LEU A 90 0.03 -4.71 4.26
N SER A 91 0.69 -5.80 3.88
CA SER A 91 2.09 -5.75 3.48
C SER A 91 2.25 -4.97 2.17
N GLY A 92 3.39 -4.29 2.01
CA GLY A 92 3.76 -3.67 0.75
C GLY A 92 3.78 -4.68 -0.40
N GLU A 93 4.22 -5.92 -0.15
CA GLU A 93 4.19 -6.98 -1.15
C GLU A 93 2.78 -7.30 -1.63
N ASP A 94 1.82 -7.46 -0.71
CA ASP A 94 0.44 -7.77 -1.07
C ASP A 94 -0.23 -6.58 -1.77
N PHE A 95 0.13 -5.36 -1.39
CA PHE A 95 -0.33 -4.18 -2.11
C PHE A 95 0.13 -4.21 -3.58
N LEU A 96 1.39 -4.57 -3.87
CA LEU A 96 1.85 -4.71 -5.26
C LEU A 96 1.19 -5.88 -6.00
N LYS A 97 0.96 -7.03 -5.33
CA LYS A 97 0.25 -8.17 -5.94
C LYS A 97 -1.16 -7.81 -6.41
N ILE A 98 -1.85 -6.91 -5.71
CA ILE A 98 -3.17 -6.41 -6.13
C ILE A 98 -3.05 -5.68 -7.47
N TYR A 99 -2.04 -4.84 -7.65
CA TYR A 99 -1.78 -4.16 -8.92
C TYR A 99 -1.53 -5.15 -10.06
N HIS A 100 -0.65 -6.13 -9.84
CA HIS A 100 -0.38 -7.20 -10.80
C HIS A 100 -1.66 -7.89 -11.26
N LYS A 101 -2.51 -8.28 -10.30
CA LYS A 101 -3.75 -8.99 -10.60
C LYS A 101 -4.77 -8.10 -11.31
N MET A 102 -4.90 -6.83 -10.90
CA MET A 102 -5.84 -5.89 -11.51
C MET A 102 -5.46 -5.49 -12.94
N GLU A 103 -4.17 -5.31 -13.21
CA GLU A 103 -3.66 -4.93 -14.53
C GLU A 103 -3.24 -6.12 -15.39
N SER A 104 -3.37 -7.35 -14.86
CA SER A 104 -2.93 -8.60 -15.51
C SER A 104 -1.47 -8.55 -16.00
N LEU A 105 -0.59 -7.98 -15.18
CA LEU A 105 0.83 -7.80 -15.50
C LEU A 105 1.68 -8.95 -14.96
N ASP A 106 2.59 -9.44 -15.80
CA ASP A 106 3.70 -10.27 -15.35
C ASP A 106 4.79 -9.43 -14.66
N SER A 107 5.84 -10.09 -14.17
CA SER A 107 6.93 -9.46 -13.44
C SER A 107 7.68 -8.43 -14.27
N ASP A 108 7.93 -8.71 -15.56
CA ASP A 108 8.71 -7.83 -16.43
C ASP A 108 7.92 -6.58 -16.80
N ALA A 109 6.63 -6.73 -17.12
CA ALA A 109 5.74 -5.62 -17.43
C ALA A 109 5.51 -4.71 -16.21
N PHE A 110 5.46 -5.28 -15.00
CA PHE A 110 5.40 -4.48 -13.78
C PHE A 110 6.69 -3.71 -13.52
N LEU A 111 7.85 -4.32 -13.76
CA LEU A 111 9.14 -3.67 -13.60
C LEU A 111 9.28 -2.46 -14.54
N GLU A 112 8.86 -2.59 -15.80
CA GLU A 112 8.77 -1.44 -16.72
C GLU A 112 7.78 -0.37 -16.24
N ARG A 113 6.63 -0.78 -15.70
CA ARG A 113 5.65 0.17 -15.15
C ARG A 113 6.23 0.97 -13.98
N VAL A 114 6.95 0.32 -13.08
CA VAL A 114 7.63 0.99 -11.96
C VAL A 114 8.68 1.98 -12.48
N ARG A 115 9.48 1.60 -13.49
CA ARG A 115 10.44 2.51 -14.13
C ARG A 115 9.76 3.76 -14.68
N GLN A 116 8.61 3.62 -15.33
CA GLN A 116 7.84 4.75 -15.86
C GLN A 116 7.36 5.69 -14.75
N TRP A 117 6.89 5.17 -13.62
CA TRP A 117 6.48 6.00 -12.48
C TRP A 117 7.60 6.82 -11.86
N LEU A 118 8.82 6.28 -11.91
CA LEU A 118 10.04 6.85 -11.34
C LEU A 118 10.80 7.80 -12.28
N ALA A 119 10.40 7.87 -13.56
CA ALA A 119 10.99 8.73 -14.58
C ALA A 119 10.37 10.14 -14.61
N VAL A 120 9.33 10.38 -13.80
CA VAL A 120 8.60 11.65 -13.65
C VAL A 120 9.04 12.33 -12.36
#